data_AF-A0AAU3ULN5-F1
#
_entry.id   AF-A0AAU3ULN5-F1
#
_cell.length_a   1.000
_cell.length_b   1.000
_cell.length_c   1.000
_cell.angle_alpha   90.00
_cell.angle_beta   90.00
_cell.angle_gamma   90.00
#
_symmetry.space_group_name_H-M   'P 1'
#
loop_
_entity.id
_entity.type
_entity.pdbx_description
1 polymer ?
#
loop_
_entity_poly.entity_id
_entity_poly.type
_entity_poly.pdbx_seq_one_letter_code
_entity_poly.pdbx_strand_id
1 'polypeptide(L)' 'MSAPGREGGPMGFLHGPDGLYAIGDDGFPLSAEELLELEEPTRRELERYAVIDIEP' A
#
# COMPACT_ATOMS: atom_id res chain seq x y z
N MET A 1 -4.84 -11.36 15.48
CA MET A 1 -5.97 -12.17 14.98
C MET A 1 -6.41 -11.50 13.68
N SER A 2 -6.20 -12.13 12.53
CA SER A 2 -6.67 -11.61 11.23
C SER A 2 -8.21 -11.61 11.22
N ALA A 3 -8.84 -10.55 10.70
CA ALA A 3 -10.29 -10.48 10.62
C ALA A 3 -10.81 -11.56 9.65
N PRO A 4 -11.74 -12.41 10.09
CA PRO A 4 -12.30 -13.46 9.25
C PRO A 4 -12.97 -12.86 8.00
N GLY A 5 -12.55 -13.32 6.82
CA GLY A 5 -13.08 -12.87 5.52
C GLY A 5 -12.14 -11.96 4.71
N ARG A 6 -10.94 -11.64 5.20
CA ARG A 6 -9.94 -10.83 4.46
C ARG A 6 -8.73 -11.60 3.95
N GLU A 7 -8.57 -12.88 4.30
CA GLU A 7 -7.48 -13.71 3.78
C GLU A 7 -7.52 -13.76 2.24
N GLY A 8 -6.53 -13.15 1.59
CA GLY A 8 -6.43 -13.05 0.13
C GLY A 8 -7.44 -12.08 -0.53
N GLY A 9 -8.20 -11.32 0.25
CA GLY A 9 -9.13 -10.30 -0.24
C GLY A 9 -8.43 -8.99 -0.65
N PRO A 10 -9.11 -8.09 -1.39
CA PRO A 10 -8.55 -6.80 -1.74
C PRO A 10 -8.22 -5.97 -0.49
N MET A 11 -7.17 -5.16 -0.58
CA MET A 11 -6.80 -4.21 0.47
C MET A 11 -7.99 -3.31 0.81
N GLY A 12 -8.29 -3.17 2.10
CA GLY A 12 -9.33 -2.30 2.60
C GLY A 12 -8.80 -0.89 2.81
N PHE A 13 -9.69 0.09 2.67
CA PHE A 13 -9.40 1.48 2.98
C PHE A 13 -10.48 2.05 3.90
N LEU A 14 -10.06 2.83 4.88
CA LEU A 14 -10.92 3.61 5.76
C LEU A 14 -10.88 5.08 5.33
N HIS A 15 -12.04 5.71 5.21
CA HIS A 15 -12.12 7.16 5.00
C HIS A 15 -12.19 7.87 6.35
N GLY A 16 -11.21 8.72 6.63
CA GLY A 16 -11.18 9.60 7.80
C GLY A 16 -11.24 11.08 7.41
N PRO A 17 -11.10 11.99 8.41
CA PRO A 17 -11.22 13.42 8.19
C PRO A 17 -10.13 14.00 7.27
N ASP A 18 -8.94 13.39 7.28
CA ASP A 18 -7.78 13.88 6.49
C ASP A 18 -7.51 13.05 5.22
N GLY A 19 -8.36 12.06 4.91
CA GLY A 19 -8.26 11.27 3.68
C GLY A 19 -8.51 9.78 3.84
N LEU A 20 -7.87 8.98 2.98
CA LEU A 20 -7.97 7.51 2.96
C LEU A 20 -6.78 6.88 3.66
N TYR A 21 -7.04 5.87 4.49
CA TYR A 21 -6.04 5.10 5.21
C TYR A 21 -6.16 3.63 4.81
N ALA A 22 -5.05 3.02 4.38
CA ALA A 22 -5.02 1.58 4.17
C ALA A 22 -5.20 0.87 5.52
N ILE A 23 -6.03 -0.16 5.54
CA ILE A 23 -6.30 -0.94 6.76
C ILE A 23 -5.80 -2.37 6.61
N GLY A 24 -5.09 -2.83 7.64
CA GLY A 24 -4.61 -4.19 7.77
C GLY A 24 -5.75 -5.18 7.96
N ASP A 25 -5.40 -6.46 8.00
CA ASP A 25 -6.36 -7.54 8.20
C ASP A 25 -7.03 -7.51 9.57
N ASP A 26 -6.41 -6.87 10.56
CA ASP A 26 -6.99 -6.62 11.87
C ASP A 26 -8.03 -5.48 11.88
N GLY A 27 -8.20 -4.79 10.75
CA GLY A 27 -9.12 -3.66 10.60
C GLY A 27 -8.57 -2.34 11.14
N PHE A 28 -7.32 -2.29 11.57
CA PHE A 28 -6.67 -1.06 12.01
C PHE A 28 -5.86 -0.43 10.86
N PRO A 29 -5.62 0.90 10.89
CA PRO A 29 -4.74 1.54 9.92
C PRO A 29 -3.34 0.91 9.96
N LEU A 30 -2.77 0.68 8.79
CA LEU A 30 -1.39 0.20 8.68
C LEU A 30 -0.41 1.26 9.21
N SER A 31 0.65 0.78 9.84
CA SER A 31 1.82 1.57 10.19
C SER A 31 2.61 1.99 8.93
N ALA A 32 3.52 2.95 9.09
CA ALA A 32 4.39 3.39 8.00
C ALA A 32 5.31 2.25 7.53
N GLU A 33 5.78 1.42 8.46
CA GLU A 33 6.61 0.26 8.17
C GLU A 33 5.84 -0.78 7.33
N GLU A 34 4.60 -1.10 7.72
CA GLU A 34 3.74 -2.03 6.96
C GLU A 34 3.39 -1.51 5.56
N LEU A 35 3.19 -0.19 5.41
CA LEU A 35 2.98 0.43 4.10
C LEU A 35 4.23 0.30 3.21
N LEU A 36 5.42 0.52 3.77
CA LEU A 36 6.68 0.38 3.02
C LEU A 36 6.88 -1.06 2.53
N GLU A 37 6.57 -2.06 3.35
CA GLU A 37 6.65 -3.47 2.96
C GLU A 37 5.75 -3.82 1.77
N LEU A 38 4.59 -3.17 1.66
CA LEU A 38 3.66 -3.34 0.53
C LEU A 38 4.17 -2.66 -0.75
N GLU A 39 4.95 -1.58 -0.63
CA GLU A 39 5.52 -0.86 -1.77
C GLU A 39 6.74 -1.57 -2.38
N GLU A 40 7.48 -2.35 -1.58
CA GLU A 40 8.75 -2.96 -2.00
C GLU A 40 8.69 -3.79 -3.29
N PRO A 41 7.68 -4.66 -3.52
CA PRO A 41 7.58 -5.41 -4.78
C PRO A 41 7.45 -4.49 -6.00
N THR A 42 6.60 -3.47 -5.90
CA THR A 42 6.38 -2.49 -6.97
C THR A 42 7.62 -1.62 -7.16
N ARG A 43 8.27 -1.16 -6.09
CA ARG A 43 9.52 -0.41 -6.15
C ARG A 43 10.60 -1.21 -6.90
N ARG A 44 10.82 -2.47 -6.52
CA ARG A 44 11.77 -3.37 -7.18
C ARG A 44 11.43 -3.61 -8.66
N GLU A 45 10.15 -3.65 -9.01
CA GLU A 45 9.72 -3.75 -10.39
C GLU A 45 10.05 -2.49 -11.19
N LEU A 46 9.82 -1.32 -10.59
CA LEU A 46 10.03 0.00 -11.17
C LEU A 46 11.52 0.34 -11.35
N GLU A 47 12.42 -0.21 -10.53
CA GLU A 47 13.89 -0.08 -10.68
C GLU A 47 14.41 -0.52 -12.06
N ARG A 48 13.65 -1.33 -12.80
CA ARG A 48 13.99 -1.76 -14.16
C ARG A 48 13.81 -0.65 -15.21
N TYR A 49 13.12 0.42 -14.85
CA TYR A 49 12.80 1.53 -15.73
C TYR A 49 13.60 2.76 -15.33
N ALA A 50 14.06 3.52 -16.32
CA ALA A 50 14.70 4.81 -16.09
C ALA A 50 13.72 5.93 -16.41
N VAL A 51 13.68 6.96 -15.55
CA VAL A 51 13.03 8.23 -15.87
C VAL A 51 14.01 9.07 -16.66
N ILE A 52 13.61 9.51 -17.85
CA ILE A 52 14.39 10.42 -18.69
C ILE A 52 13.61 11.71 -18.90
N ASP A 53 14.25 12.84 -18.65
CA ASP A 53 13.72 14.15 -18.99
C ASP A 53 14.14 14.50 -20.42
N ILE A 54 13.16 14.80 -21.27
CA ILE A 54 13.40 15.24 -22.65
C ILE A 54 13.11 16.73 -22.71
N GLU A 55 14.15 17.53 -22.88
CA GLU A 55 14.01 18.94 -23.22
C GLU A 55 13.73 19.08 -24.73
N PRO A 56 12.73 19.88 -25.13
CA PRO A 56 12.30 20.02 -26.52
C PRO A 56 13.31 20.76 -27.42
#